data_AF-A0A8X7E4R3-F1
#
_entry.id   AF-A0A8X7E4R3-F1
#
_cell.length_a   1.000
_cell.length_b   1.000
_cell.length_c   1.000
_cell.angle_alpha   90.00
_cell.angle_beta   90.00
_cell.angle_gamma   90.00
#
_symmetry.space_group_name_H-M   'P 1'
#
loop_
_entity.id
_entity.type
_entity.pdbx_description
1 polymer ?
#
loop_
_entity_poly.entity_id
_entity_poly.type
_entity_poly.pdbx_seq_one_letter_code
_entity_poly.pdbx_strand_id
1 'polypeptide(L)'
;MRTYPECFQCMMRQALEACRLAGADEETTWRAMVEAARALTGLRRDWTPLENSCKVHGAVNAVLGTDDPYKEVKERANAEARTLLELARRDIESSDDRLREAIIVSVAGNAAD
;
A
#
# COMPACT_ATOMS: atom_id res chain seq x y z
N MET A 1 8.54 -11.55 11.67
CA MET A 1 8.98 -10.15 11.88
C MET A 1 8.19 -9.56 13.03
N ARG A 2 8.71 -8.58 13.77
CA ARG A 2 8.00 -7.87 14.85
C ARG A 2 8.04 -6.38 14.60
N THR A 3 7.08 -5.63 15.11
CA THR A 3 7.08 -4.16 15.03
C THR A 3 8.30 -3.56 15.73
N TYR A 4 8.88 -2.54 15.10
CA TYR A 4 10.09 -1.82 15.52
C TYR A 4 9.83 -0.30 15.45
N PRO A 5 10.67 0.55 16.07
CA PRO A 5 10.36 1.97 16.26
C PRO A 5 10.01 2.75 14.98
N GLU A 6 10.68 2.47 13.88
CA GLU A 6 10.50 3.13 12.59
C GLU A 6 9.13 2.81 11.96
N CYS A 7 8.44 1.75 12.42
CA CYS A 7 7.08 1.43 11.98
C CYS A 7 6.09 2.55 12.33
N PHE A 8 6.27 3.26 13.44
CA PHE A 8 5.37 4.34 13.84
C PHE A 8 5.36 5.46 12.79
N GLN A 9 6.54 5.88 12.34
CA GLN A 9 6.70 6.90 11.30
C GLN A 9 6.16 6.42 9.96
N CYS A 10 6.41 5.15 9.61
CA CYS A 10 5.90 4.54 8.39
C CYS A 10 4.36 4.55 8.34
N MET A 11 3.70 4.12 9.43
CA MET A 11 2.25 4.06 9.52
C MET A 11 1.60 5.45 9.47
N MET A 12 2.20 6.47 10.10
CA MET A 12 1.69 7.85 9.98
C MET A 12 1.83 8.41 8.57
N ARG A 13 2.95 8.11 7.89
CA ARG A 13 3.13 8.51 6.50
C ARG A 13 2.07 7.86 5.60
N GLN A 14 1.81 6.56 5.78
CA GLN A 14 0.79 5.81 5.04
C GLN A 14 -0.63 6.31 5.32
N ALA A 15 -0.94 6.67 6.56
CA ALA A 15 -2.22 7.28 6.93
C ALA A 15 -2.47 8.59 6.17
N LEU A 16 -1.46 9.47 6.11
CA LEU A 16 -1.55 10.74 5.39
C LEU A 16 -1.68 10.52 3.87
N GLU A 17 -0.95 9.56 3.33
CA GLU A 17 -1.03 9.18 1.93
C GLU A 17 -2.42 8.66 1.56
N ALA A 18 -3.01 7.81 2.40
CA ALA A 18 -4.39 7.34 2.21
C ALA A 18 -5.41 8.49 2.17
N CYS A 19 -5.25 9.51 3.02
CA CYS A 19 -6.11 10.69 2.99
C CYS A 19 -6.00 11.46 1.66
N ARG A 20 -4.77 11.61 1.14
CA ARG A 20 -4.51 12.29 -0.13
C ARG A 20 -5.11 11.52 -1.32
N LEU A 21 -4.94 10.20 -1.34
CA LEU A 21 -5.47 9.34 -2.39
C LEU A 21 -7.00 9.28 -2.37
N ALA A 22 -7.61 9.39 -1.18
CA ALA A 22 -9.05 9.52 -1.03
C ALA A 22 -9.60 10.91 -1.37
N GLY A 23 -8.75 11.88 -1.70
CA GLY A 23 -9.17 13.26 -1.99
C GLY A 23 -9.77 14.00 -0.80
N ALA A 24 -9.38 13.64 0.43
CA ALA A 24 -9.90 14.26 1.65
C ALA A 24 -9.50 15.74 1.75
N ASP A 25 -10.42 16.57 2.25
CA ASP A 25 -10.11 17.96 2.59
C ASP A 25 -9.20 18.07 3.83
N GLU A 26 -8.76 19.29 4.13
CA GLU A 26 -7.81 19.54 5.23
C GLU A 26 -8.39 19.14 6.60
N GLU A 27 -9.67 19.43 6.86
CA GLU A 27 -10.33 19.11 8.12
C GLU A 27 -10.50 17.59 8.30
N THR A 28 -10.93 16.90 7.25
CA THR A 28 -11.07 15.44 7.25
C THR A 28 -9.71 14.77 7.41
N THR A 29 -8.69 15.28 6.71
CA THR A 29 -7.30 14.81 6.85
C THR A 29 -6.80 15.00 8.28
N TRP A 30 -7.01 16.19 8.87
CA TRP A 30 -6.62 16.47 10.25
C TRP A 30 -7.25 15.47 11.23
N ARG A 31 -8.57 15.25 11.12
CA ARG A 31 -9.30 14.28 11.94
C ARG A 31 -8.77 12.86 11.76
N ALA A 32 -8.51 12.43 10.52
CA ALA A 32 -7.98 11.10 10.23
C ALA A 32 -6.58 10.91 10.84
N MET A 33 -5.72 11.93 10.79
CA MET A 33 -4.39 11.89 11.38
C MET A 33 -4.42 11.83 12.91
N VAL A 34 -5.38 12.51 13.55
CA VAL A 34 -5.61 12.39 14.99
C VAL A 34 -6.04 10.96 15.37
N GLU A 35 -6.95 10.35 14.62
CA GLU A 35 -7.36 8.97 14.85
C GLU A 35 -6.23 7.95 14.58
N ALA A 36 -5.42 8.17 13.55
CA ALA A 36 -4.22 7.39 13.30
C ALA A 36 -3.25 7.44 14.50
N ALA A 37 -3.00 8.64 15.05
CA ALA A 37 -2.14 8.83 16.21
C ALA A 37 -2.71 8.13 17.46
N ARG A 38 -4.04 8.15 17.66
CA ARG A 38 -4.69 7.39 18.74
C ARG A 38 -4.50 5.88 18.55
N ALA A 39 -4.69 5.37 17.33
CA ALA A 39 -4.49 3.96 17.02
C ALA A 39 -3.05 3.49 17.30
N LEU A 40 -2.05 4.35 17.08
CA LEU A 40 -0.66 4.03 17.41
C LEU A 40 -0.40 3.78 18.90
N THR A 41 -1.20 4.36 19.80
CA THR A 41 -1.02 4.11 21.24
C THR A 41 -1.33 2.66 21.63
N GLY A 42 -2.09 1.93 20.79
CA GLY A 42 -2.48 0.54 20.98
C GLY A 42 -1.65 -0.48 20.20
N LEU A 43 -0.49 -0.08 19.65
CA LEU A 43 0.38 -1.01 18.91
C LEU A 43 0.97 -2.08 19.83
N ARG A 44 1.06 -3.29 19.30
CA ARG A 44 1.64 -4.44 19.99
C ARG A 44 3.01 -4.78 19.42
N ARG A 45 4.05 -4.71 20.24
CA ARG A 45 5.43 -4.98 19.79
C ARG A 45 5.64 -6.42 19.30
N ASP A 46 4.88 -7.36 19.86
CA ASP A 46 4.95 -8.77 19.50
C ASP A 46 4.24 -9.10 18.17
N TRP A 47 3.44 -8.17 17.65
CA TRP A 47 2.78 -8.29 16.35
C TRP A 47 3.70 -7.88 15.21
N THR A 48 3.35 -8.31 14.01
CA THR A 48 3.99 -7.85 12.78
C THR A 48 3.61 -6.37 12.50
N PRO A 49 4.45 -5.64 11.74
CA PRO A 49 4.08 -4.31 11.27
C PRO A 49 2.75 -4.27 10.53
N LEU A 50 2.42 -5.32 9.75
CA LEU A 50 1.18 -5.38 8.97
C LEU A 50 -0.07 -5.50 9.87
N GLU A 51 -0.04 -6.39 10.86
CA GLU A 51 -1.17 -6.53 11.81
C GLU A 51 -1.43 -5.22 12.57
N ASN A 52 -0.37 -4.49 12.91
CA ASN A 52 -0.48 -3.18 13.54
C ASN A 52 -0.96 -2.09 12.56
N SER A 53 -0.47 -2.08 11.32
CA SER A 53 -0.87 -1.06 10.34
C SER A 53 -2.35 -1.21 9.95
N CYS A 54 -2.90 -2.43 9.93
CA CYS A 54 -4.33 -2.66 9.72
C CYS A 54 -5.20 -1.88 10.71
N LYS A 55 -4.79 -1.74 11.98
CA LYS A 55 -5.52 -0.93 12.97
C LYS A 55 -5.49 0.56 12.63
N VAL A 56 -4.32 1.06 12.21
CA VAL A 56 -4.14 2.47 11.83
C VAL A 56 -4.95 2.78 10.57
N HIS A 57 -4.86 1.94 9.54
CA HIS A 57 -5.65 2.09 8.31
C HIS A 57 -7.14 1.97 8.57
N GLY A 58 -7.58 1.06 9.44
CA GLY A 58 -9.00 0.96 9.82
C GLY A 58 -9.54 2.22 10.47
N ALA A 59 -8.77 2.85 11.36
CA ALA A 59 -9.14 4.14 11.98
C ALA A 59 -9.23 5.28 10.95
N VAL A 60 -8.27 5.34 10.01
CA VAL A 60 -8.25 6.33 8.93
C VAL A 60 -9.44 6.13 7.99
N ASN A 61 -9.67 4.91 7.52
CA ASN A 61 -10.76 4.55 6.62
C ASN A 61 -12.14 4.88 7.21
N ALA A 62 -12.32 4.66 8.51
CA ALA A 62 -13.56 5.03 9.21
C ALA A 62 -13.83 6.55 9.19
N VAL A 63 -12.79 7.38 9.28
CA VAL A 63 -12.93 8.84 9.15
C VAL A 63 -13.21 9.25 7.71
N LEU A 64 -12.52 8.62 6.75
CA LEU A 64 -12.67 8.89 5.32
C LEU A 64 -14.01 8.39 4.74
N GLY A 65 -14.69 7.47 5.42
CA GLY A 65 -15.93 6.87 4.91
C GLY A 65 -15.71 6.01 3.67
N THR A 66 -14.52 5.44 3.50
CA THR A 66 -14.17 4.58 2.36
C THR A 66 -13.57 3.26 2.84
N ASP A 67 -13.93 2.17 2.18
CA ASP A 67 -13.32 0.86 2.42
C ASP A 67 -11.94 0.74 1.75
N ASP A 68 -11.68 1.58 0.74
CA ASP A 68 -10.49 1.47 -0.11
C ASP A 68 -10.01 2.84 -0.62
N PRO A 69 -9.16 3.56 0.13
CA PRO A 69 -8.61 4.84 -0.30
C PRO A 69 -7.63 4.71 -1.48
N TYR A 70 -7.24 3.49 -1.87
CA TYR A 70 -6.28 3.23 -2.94
C TYR A 70 -6.96 2.77 -4.24
N LYS A 71 -8.30 2.81 -4.33
CA LYS A 71 -9.03 2.23 -5.46
C LYS A 71 -8.59 2.82 -6.82
N GLU A 72 -8.58 4.14 -6.94
CA GLU A 72 -8.25 4.81 -8.21
C GLU A 72 -6.81 4.56 -8.66
N VAL A 73 -5.85 4.62 -7.72
CA VAL A 73 -4.44 4.33 -8.04
C VAL A 73 -4.26 2.87 -8.45
N LYS A 74 -4.97 1.93 -7.82
CA LYS A 74 -4.96 0.51 -8.24
C LYS A 74 -5.54 0.31 -9.64
N GLU A 75 -6.63 1.01 -9.96
CA GLU A 75 -7.23 0.93 -11.29
C GLU A 75 -6.28 1.47 -12.36
N ARG A 76 -5.60 2.60 -12.09
CA ARG A 76 -4.58 3.17 -12.98
C ARG A 76 -3.38 2.23 -13.16
N ALA A 77 -2.79 1.76 -12.06
CA ALA A 77 -1.65 0.84 -12.09
C ALA A 77 -1.98 -0.44 -12.87
N ASN A 78 -3.18 -0.99 -12.67
CA ASN A 78 -3.65 -2.16 -13.42
C ASN A 78 -3.82 -1.86 -14.92
N ALA A 79 -4.30 -0.68 -15.29
CA ALA A 79 -4.42 -0.28 -16.69
C ALA A 79 -3.04 -0.16 -17.36
N GLU A 80 -2.07 0.46 -16.68
CA GLU A 80 -0.69 0.60 -17.15
C GLU A 80 -0.01 -0.77 -17.29
N ALA A 81 -0.10 -1.62 -16.27
CA ALA A 81 0.45 -2.98 -16.30
C ALA A 81 -0.11 -3.82 -17.46
N ARG A 82 -1.39 -3.66 -17.82
CA ARG A 82 -2.00 -4.36 -18.96
C ARG A 82 -1.34 -4.00 -20.28
N THR A 83 -0.83 -2.78 -20.45
CA THR A 83 -0.14 -2.37 -21.67
C THR A 83 1.19 -3.09 -21.87
N LEU A 84 1.82 -3.54 -20.78
CA LEU A 84 3.11 -4.23 -20.77
C LEU A 84 2.97 -5.76 -20.86
N LEU A 85 1.75 -6.29 -20.74
CA LEU A 85 1.54 -7.73 -20.57
C LEU A 85 2.05 -8.56 -21.75
N GLU A 86 1.81 -8.11 -22.98
CA GLU A 86 2.27 -8.81 -24.18
C GLU A 86 3.79 -8.74 -24.35
N LEU A 87 4.43 -7.65 -23.93
CA LEU A 87 5.88 -7.54 -23.92
C LEU A 87 6.47 -8.53 -22.89
N ALA A 88 5.97 -8.49 -21.65
CA ALA A 88 6.38 -9.39 -20.58
C ALA A 88 6.25 -10.87 -20.99
N ARG A 89 5.16 -11.24 -21.67
CA ARG A 89 4.98 -12.61 -22.19
C ARG A 89 6.02 -12.99 -23.23
N ARG A 90 6.31 -12.10 -24.19
CA ARG A 90 7.33 -12.34 -25.22
C ARG A 90 8.72 -12.51 -24.60
N ASP A 91 9.07 -11.70 -23.62
CA ASP A 91 10.36 -11.78 -22.94
C ASP A 91 10.49 -13.12 -22.20
N ILE A 92 9.44 -13.56 -21.50
CA ILE A 92 9.40 -14.87 -20.83
C ILE A 92 9.47 -16.02 -21.84
N GLU A 93 8.75 -15.95 -22.96
CA GLU A 93 8.70 -17.04 -23.96
C GLU A 93 9.99 -17.18 -24.77
N SER A 94 10.72 -16.09 -24.98
CA SER A 94 11.98 -16.08 -25.73
C SER A 94 13.22 -16.32 -24.87
N SER A 95 13.08 -16.39 -23.55
CA SER A 95 14.18 -16.63 -22.61
C SER A 95 14.57 -18.11 -22.54
N ASP A 96 15.88 -18.36 -22.43
CA ASP A 96 16.47 -19.70 -22.23
C ASP A 96 15.99 -20.34 -20.91
N ASP A 97 15.75 -19.52 -19.88
CA ASP A 97 15.19 -19.95 -18.60
C ASP A 97 13.89 -19.18 -18.31
N ARG A 98 12.79 -19.72 -18.82
CA ARG A 98 11.45 -19.14 -18.72
C ARG A 98 10.98 -18.94 -17.29
N LEU A 99 11.36 -19.84 -16.36
CA LEU A 99 10.96 -19.75 -14.96
C LEU A 99 11.68 -18.57 -14.28
N ARG A 100 13.00 -18.47 -14.50
CA ARG A 100 13.78 -17.35 -14.00
C ARG A 100 13.27 -16.02 -14.55
N GLU A 101 12.97 -15.95 -15.84
CA GLU A 101 12.46 -14.72 -16.47
C GLU A 101 11.10 -14.31 -15.89
N ALA A 102 10.19 -15.28 -15.72
CA ALA A 102 8.88 -15.01 -15.11
C ALA A 102 9.00 -14.48 -13.66
N ILE A 103 9.96 -14.99 -12.88
CA ILE A 103 10.24 -14.47 -11.54
C ILE A 103 10.75 -13.03 -11.62
N ILE A 104 11.68 -12.73 -12.52
CA ILE A 104 12.23 -11.37 -12.69
C ILE A 104 11.13 -10.39 -13.07
N VAL A 105 10.30 -10.72 -14.06
CA VAL A 105 9.15 -9.91 -14.47
C VAL A 105 8.20 -9.67 -13.29
N SER A 106 7.89 -10.72 -12.51
CA SER A 106 7.02 -10.59 -11.33
C SER A 106 7.60 -9.67 -10.26
N VAL A 107 8.91 -9.77 -9.99
CA VAL A 107 9.58 -8.93 -8.99
C VAL A 107 9.66 -7.48 -9.47
N ALA A 108 9.99 -7.27 -10.75
CA ALA A 108 10.03 -5.95 -11.36
C ALA A 108 8.65 -5.28 -11.32
N GLY A 109 7.59 -6.02 -11.66
CA GLY A 109 6.22 -5.53 -11.59
C GLY A 109 5.79 -5.14 -10.17
N ASN A 110 6.24 -5.87 -9.14
CA ASN A 110 5.96 -5.52 -7.74
C ASN A 110 6.76 -4.30 -7.24
N ALA A 111 7.83 -3.91 -7.94
CA ALA A 111 8.66 -2.76 -7.61
C ALA A 111 8.31 -1.51 -8.43
N ALA A 112 7.45 -1.64 -9.44
CA ALA A 112 6.92 -0.52 -10.20
C ALA A 112 5.89 0.25 -9.36
N ASP A 113 6.03 1.58 -9.34
CA ASP A 113 5.17 2.53 -8.63
C ASP A 113 3.83 2.74 -9.37
#